data_AF-V4RK64-F1
#
_entry.id   AF-V4RK64-F1
#
_cell.length_a   1.000
_cell.length_b   1.000
_cell.length_c   1.000
_cell.angle_alpha   90.00
_cell.angle_beta   90.00
_cell.angle_gamma   90.00
#
_symmetry.space_group_name_H-M   'P 1'
#
loop_
_entity.id
_entity.type
_entity.pdbx_description
1 polymer ?
#
loop_
_entity_poly.entity_id
_entity_poly.type
_entity_poly.pdbx_seq_one_letter_code
_entity_poly.pdbx_strand_id
1 'polypeptide(L)'
;MQRMTNVENLNRLIGRGLPTTVAMEVDAGRLDEEFEVALWTTRREAEGWAKDAANRSATFKPVWDFDPSRFYLALDGEKPDTIDAATLTVVEVPVGELHGALQHGSGRDEDPWSKRYWSKTAVIAYRWALGLAVTPPLIRPWKGEIVIAGGMHRLHLARHYGAQSMPVLVWRDELEEVVRILPSARAP
;
A
#
# COMPACT_ATOMS: atom_id res chain seq x y z
N MET A 1 22.07 23.43 13.31
CA MET A 1 22.85 23.69 12.08
C MET A 1 21.99 23.23 10.90
N GLN A 2 21.32 24.15 10.20
CA GLN A 2 20.53 23.82 9.00
C GLN A 2 21.50 23.37 7.91
N ARG A 3 21.47 22.09 7.49
CA ARG A 3 22.14 21.67 6.25
C ARG A 3 21.45 22.42 5.11
N MET A 4 22.16 23.36 4.49
CA MET A 4 21.73 23.89 3.21
C MET A 4 21.64 22.73 2.22
N THR A 5 20.47 22.53 1.61
CA THR A 5 20.22 21.54 0.56
C THR A 5 21.26 21.75 -0.54
N ASN A 6 22.00 20.69 -0.90
CA ASN A 6 22.95 20.77 -1.99
C ASN A 6 22.17 20.79 -3.31
N VAL A 7 22.07 21.97 -3.93
CA VAL A 7 21.30 22.18 -5.17
C VAL A 7 21.75 21.24 -6.29
N GLU A 8 23.04 20.90 -6.36
CA GLU A 8 23.56 19.94 -7.35
C GLU A 8 23.05 18.53 -7.10
N ASN A 9 23.03 18.08 -5.83
CA ASN A 9 22.49 16.77 -5.48
C ASN A 9 20.98 16.71 -5.69
N LEU A 10 20.25 17.77 -5.36
CA LEU A 10 18.81 17.86 -5.60
C LEU A 10 18.49 17.76 -7.10
N ASN A 11 19.22 18.48 -7.95
CA ASN A 11 19.05 18.41 -9.41
C ASN A 11 19.38 17.01 -9.94
N ARG A 12 20.41 16.34 -9.41
CA ARG A 12 20.74 14.95 -9.74
C ARG A 12 19.58 14.01 -9.40
N LEU A 13 19.02 14.11 -8.20
CA LEU A 13 17.89 13.30 -7.74
C LEU A 13 16.62 13.52 -8.58
N ILE A 14 16.33 14.77 -8.92
CA ILE A 14 15.22 15.11 -9.85
C ILE A 14 15.49 14.52 -11.24
N GLY A 15 16.73 14.59 -11.73
CA GLY A 15 17.16 13.98 -12.99
C GLY A 15 16.98 12.46 -13.02
N ARG A 16 17.03 11.78 -11.87
CA ARG A 16 16.69 10.35 -11.74
C ARG A 16 15.18 10.07 -11.76
N GLY A 17 14.34 11.09 -11.82
CA GLY A 17 12.89 10.98 -11.92
C GLY A 17 12.14 11.10 -10.60
N LEU A 18 12.78 11.57 -9.53
CA LEU A 18 12.11 11.87 -8.27
C LEU A 18 11.41 13.23 -8.33
N PRO A 19 10.18 13.36 -7.79
CA PRO A 19 9.58 14.67 -7.55
C PRO A 19 10.41 15.47 -6.54
N THR A 20 10.39 16.79 -6.64
CA THR A 20 11.18 17.71 -5.81
C THR A 20 11.05 17.42 -4.31
N THR A 21 9.83 17.19 -3.83
CA THR A 21 9.59 16.92 -2.40
C THR A 21 10.26 15.63 -1.94
N VAL A 22 10.22 14.56 -2.75
CA VAL A 22 10.88 13.28 -2.44
C VAL A 22 12.39 13.42 -2.54
N ALA A 23 12.89 14.11 -3.56
CA ALA A 23 14.32 14.40 -3.72
C ALA A 23 14.90 15.17 -2.51
N MET A 24 14.15 16.11 -1.94
CA MET A 24 14.56 16.83 -0.71
C MET A 24 14.64 15.89 0.51
N GLU A 25 13.75 14.92 0.62
CA GLU A 25 13.73 13.95 1.72
C GLU A 25 14.88 12.94 1.60
N VAL A 26 15.22 12.53 0.38
CA VAL A 26 16.40 11.70 0.08
C VAL A 26 17.69 12.48 0.37
N ASP A 27 17.80 13.75 -0.07
CA ASP A 27 18.96 14.61 0.22
C ASP A 27 19.16 14.82 1.74
N ALA A 28 18.05 14.88 2.49
CA ALA A 28 18.06 14.95 3.94
C ALA A 28 18.42 13.61 4.63
N GLY A 29 18.58 12.52 3.87
CA GLY A 29 18.86 11.18 4.38
C GLY A 29 17.68 10.51 5.09
N ARG A 30 16.45 10.99 4.85
CA ARG A 30 15.23 10.46 5.48
C ARG A 30 14.55 9.37 4.66
N LEU A 31 14.84 9.31 3.36
CA LEU A 31 14.36 8.28 2.44
C LEU A 31 15.54 7.61 1.72
N ASP A 32 15.39 6.33 1.41
CA ASP A 32 16.36 5.59 0.61
C ASP A 32 16.22 5.97 -0.87
N GLU A 33 17.35 6.36 -1.48
CA GLU A 33 17.36 6.85 -2.86
C GLU A 33 16.94 5.79 -3.87
N GLU A 34 17.53 4.59 -3.79
CA GLU A 34 17.30 3.54 -4.79
C GLU A 34 15.87 3.03 -4.73
N PHE A 35 15.34 2.87 -3.50
CA PHE A 35 13.95 2.52 -3.28
C PHE A 35 13.00 3.54 -3.90
N GLU A 36 13.18 4.83 -3.61
CA GLU A 36 12.29 5.88 -4.13
C GLU A 36 12.38 6.00 -5.66
N VAL A 37 13.58 5.88 -6.23
CA VAL A 37 13.76 5.93 -7.70
C VAL A 37 13.04 4.74 -8.36
N ALA A 38 13.16 3.54 -7.80
CA ALA A 38 12.45 2.37 -8.28
C ALA A 38 10.92 2.53 -8.15
N LEU A 39 10.44 3.08 -7.02
CA LEU A 39 9.03 3.32 -6.78
C LEU A 39 8.44 4.33 -7.77
N TRP A 40 9.13 5.44 -8.02
CA TRP A 40 8.66 6.47 -8.96
C TRP A 40 8.77 6.06 -10.42
N THR A 41 9.75 5.23 -10.77
CA THR A 41 9.82 4.60 -12.09
C THR A 41 8.61 3.68 -12.31
N THR A 42 8.33 2.80 -11.35
CA THR A 42 7.14 1.94 -11.35
C THR A 42 5.84 2.76 -11.54
N ARG A 43 5.70 3.89 -10.84
CA ARG A 43 4.50 4.74 -10.93
C ARG A 43 4.28 5.30 -12.34
N ARG A 44 5.36 5.75 -13.00
CA ARG A 44 5.29 6.32 -14.36
C ARG A 44 4.93 5.24 -15.40
N GLU A 45 5.55 4.08 -15.29
CA GLU A 45 5.33 2.96 -16.22
C GLU A 45 3.93 2.36 -16.08
N ALA A 46 3.42 2.27 -14.84
CA ALA A 46 2.10 1.72 -14.55
C ALA A 46 0.96 2.45 -15.29
N GLU A 47 1.04 3.77 -15.45
CA GLU A 47 0.00 4.54 -16.13
C GLU A 47 -0.05 4.21 -17.63
N GLY A 48 1.11 4.08 -18.28
CA GLY A 48 1.20 3.65 -19.67
C GLY A 48 0.73 2.21 -19.84
N TRP A 49 1.19 1.32 -18.96
CA TRP A 49 0.83 -0.09 -18.94
C TRP A 49 -0.68 -0.32 -18.78
N ALA A 50 -1.34 0.42 -17.88
CA ALA A 50 -2.76 0.23 -17.60
C ALA A 50 -3.70 0.70 -18.73
N LYS A 51 -3.21 1.47 -19.71
CA LYS A 51 -4.03 1.88 -20.87
C LYS A 51 -4.48 0.69 -21.71
N ASP A 52 -3.69 -0.39 -21.73
CA ASP A 52 -4.08 -1.64 -22.38
C ASP A 52 -5.21 -2.33 -21.60
N ALA A 53 -6.26 -2.75 -22.29
CA ALA A 53 -7.35 -3.50 -21.69
C ALA A 53 -6.91 -4.91 -21.25
N ALA A 54 -6.03 -5.56 -22.01
CA ALA A 54 -5.55 -6.90 -21.72
C ALA A 54 -4.83 -6.96 -20.37
N ASN A 55 -4.04 -5.94 -20.07
CA ASN A 55 -3.32 -5.80 -18.80
C ASN A 55 -4.27 -5.68 -17.60
N ARG A 56 -5.42 -5.03 -17.76
CA ARG A 56 -6.39 -4.85 -16.68
C ARG A 56 -7.21 -6.11 -16.42
N SER A 57 -7.56 -6.82 -17.48
CA SER A 57 -8.31 -8.08 -17.41
C SER A 57 -7.47 -9.30 -17.06
N ALA A 58 -6.14 -9.17 -17.07
CA ALA A 58 -5.25 -10.26 -16.68
C ALA A 58 -5.44 -10.62 -15.20
N THR A 59 -5.18 -11.89 -14.86
CA THR A 59 -5.23 -12.35 -13.47
C THR A 59 -3.86 -12.16 -12.83
N PHE A 60 -3.82 -11.44 -11.72
CA PHE A 60 -2.61 -11.29 -10.92
C PHE A 60 -2.76 -11.97 -9.57
N LYS A 61 -1.72 -12.66 -9.13
CA LYS A 61 -1.61 -13.13 -7.76
C LYS A 61 -1.00 -12.01 -6.91
N PRO A 62 -1.68 -11.56 -5.84
CA PRO A 62 -1.09 -10.59 -4.93
C PRO A 62 0.24 -11.08 -4.35
N VAL A 63 1.25 -10.21 -4.39
CA VAL A 63 2.54 -10.42 -3.73
C VAL A 63 2.65 -9.40 -2.60
N TRP A 64 2.86 -9.88 -1.38
CA TRP A 64 2.84 -9.06 -0.16
C TRP A 64 4.24 -8.85 0.41
N ASP A 65 4.52 -7.63 0.86
CA ASP A 65 5.78 -7.26 1.49
C ASP A 65 5.64 -7.31 3.02
N PHE A 66 6.38 -8.21 3.65
CA PHE A 66 6.36 -8.42 5.10
C PHE A 66 7.54 -7.77 5.83
N ASP A 67 8.36 -6.99 5.13
CA ASP A 67 9.47 -6.24 5.74
C ASP A 67 8.90 -5.15 6.68
N PRO A 68 9.13 -5.24 8.01
CA PRO A 68 8.59 -4.25 8.95
C PRO A 68 9.09 -2.84 8.66
N SER A 69 10.29 -2.68 8.09
CA SER A 69 10.83 -1.36 7.72
C SER A 69 9.99 -0.65 6.65
N ARG A 70 9.07 -1.37 5.99
CA ARG A 70 8.19 -0.86 4.92
C ARG A 70 6.72 -0.82 5.31
N PHE A 71 6.37 -1.09 6.57
CA PHE A 71 4.97 -1.05 7.03
C PHE A 71 4.38 0.36 6.97
N TYR A 72 5.20 1.40 7.10
CA TYR A 72 4.79 2.79 6.90
C TYR A 72 4.14 3.04 5.53
N LEU A 73 4.51 2.26 4.50
CA LEU A 73 3.91 2.37 3.17
C LEU A 73 2.42 2.00 3.14
N ALA A 74 1.88 1.35 4.17
CA ALA A 74 0.45 1.14 4.31
C ALA A 74 -0.33 2.45 4.46
N LEU A 75 0.28 3.48 5.04
CA LEU A 75 -0.37 4.75 5.40
C LEU A 75 -0.32 5.83 4.31
N ASP A 76 -0.17 5.46 3.03
CA ASP A 76 -0.31 6.36 1.86
C ASP A 76 0.49 7.70 1.96
N GLY A 77 1.82 7.64 1.82
CA GLY A 77 2.69 8.83 1.74
C GLY A 77 3.37 9.22 3.05
N GLU A 78 3.18 8.40 4.08
CA GLU A 78 3.96 8.40 5.31
C GLU A 78 5.44 8.03 5.09
N LYS A 79 6.26 8.25 6.12
CA LYS A 79 7.71 8.06 6.10
C LYS A 79 8.14 6.94 7.07
N PRO A 80 9.35 6.39 6.94
CA PRO A 80 9.82 5.31 7.82
C PRO A 80 9.75 5.63 9.32
N ASP A 81 9.84 6.90 9.71
CA ASP A 81 9.86 7.36 11.10
C ASP A 81 8.46 7.67 11.68
N THR A 82 7.38 7.51 10.90
CA THR A 82 6.04 7.95 11.35
C THR A 82 5.25 6.86 12.05
N ILE A 83 5.66 5.61 11.92
CA ILE A 83 5.10 4.50 12.66
C ILE A 83 6.20 3.59 13.18
N ASP A 84 6.12 3.25 14.46
CA ASP A 84 6.94 2.17 15.00
C ASP A 84 6.39 0.83 14.51
N ALA A 85 7.10 0.18 13.61
CA ALA A 85 6.71 -1.12 13.05
C ALA A 85 6.53 -2.20 14.14
N ALA A 86 7.16 -2.07 15.31
CA ALA A 86 6.97 -2.98 16.43
C ALA A 86 5.55 -2.92 17.00
N THR A 87 4.83 -1.80 16.83
CA THR A 87 3.44 -1.65 17.24
C THR A 87 2.46 -2.33 16.31
N LEU A 88 2.91 -2.79 15.14
CA LEU A 88 2.09 -3.50 14.17
C LEU A 88 2.35 -5.01 14.22
N THR A 89 1.33 -5.75 13.81
CA THR A 89 1.42 -7.19 13.51
C THR A 89 0.69 -7.50 12.22
N VAL A 90 1.10 -8.59 11.58
CA VAL A 90 0.41 -9.14 10.42
C VAL A 90 -0.57 -10.20 10.90
N VAL A 91 -1.77 -10.21 10.33
CA VAL A 91 -2.73 -11.30 10.45
C VAL A 91 -3.28 -11.65 9.07
N GLU A 92 -3.54 -12.92 8.84
CA GLU A 92 -4.22 -13.42 7.64
C GLU A 92 -5.72 -13.43 7.89
N VAL A 93 -6.51 -12.87 6.96
CA VAL A 93 -7.97 -12.78 7.06
C VAL A 93 -8.66 -13.29 5.80
N PRO A 94 -9.82 -13.97 5.90
CA PRO A 94 -10.64 -14.23 4.72
C PRO A 94 -11.15 -12.93 4.11
N VAL A 95 -10.98 -12.76 2.80
CA VAL A 95 -11.34 -11.51 2.09
C VAL A 95 -12.84 -11.26 2.14
N GLY A 96 -13.66 -12.31 2.04
CA GLY A 96 -15.12 -12.19 2.13
C GLY A 96 -15.60 -11.70 3.50
N GLU A 97 -15.02 -12.23 4.57
CA GLU A 97 -15.31 -11.83 5.96
C GLU A 97 -14.87 -10.40 6.23
N LEU A 98 -13.63 -10.05 5.85
CA LEU A 98 -13.12 -8.68 5.97
C LEU A 98 -14.03 -7.71 5.21
N HIS A 99 -14.38 -8.01 3.95
CA HIS A 99 -15.23 -7.14 3.14
C HIS A 99 -16.63 -6.96 3.73
N GLY A 100 -17.22 -8.03 4.28
CA GLY A 100 -18.52 -7.98 4.93
C GLY A 100 -18.54 -7.20 6.25
N ALA A 101 -17.39 -7.05 6.91
CA ALA A 101 -17.24 -6.29 8.15
C ALA A 101 -16.84 -4.82 7.93
N LEU A 102 -16.61 -4.37 6.68
CA LEU A 102 -16.16 -3.01 6.42
C LEU A 102 -17.24 -1.98 6.75
N GLN A 103 -16.83 -0.92 7.44
CA GLN A 103 -17.60 0.31 7.54
C GLN A 103 -17.84 0.90 6.14
N HIS A 104 -19.00 1.53 5.93
CA HIS A 104 -19.46 2.00 4.61
C HIS A 104 -18.42 2.82 3.81
N GLY A 105 -17.63 3.69 4.45
CA GLY A 105 -16.60 4.48 3.77
C GLY A 105 -15.35 3.69 3.36
N SER A 106 -15.15 2.50 3.93
CA SER A 106 -14.13 1.53 3.52
C SER A 106 -14.65 0.53 2.50
N GLY A 107 -15.96 0.25 2.52
CA GLY A 107 -16.69 -0.39 1.45
C GLY A 107 -16.63 0.47 0.19
N ARG A 108 -16.22 -0.13 -0.93
CA ARG A 108 -16.29 0.54 -2.24
C ARG A 108 -17.34 -0.18 -3.06
N ASP A 109 -18.21 0.61 -3.67
CA ASP A 109 -19.23 0.11 -4.59
C ASP A 109 -18.75 0.14 -6.05
N GLU A 110 -17.74 0.95 -6.35
CA GLU A 110 -17.17 1.06 -7.69
C GLU A 110 -16.01 0.07 -7.91
N ASP A 111 -15.88 -0.38 -9.15
CA ASP A 111 -14.79 -1.25 -9.60
C ASP A 111 -13.40 -0.61 -9.38
N PRO A 112 -12.36 -1.39 -9.00
CA PRO A 112 -11.01 -0.84 -8.81
C PRO A 112 -10.42 -0.13 -10.03
N TRP A 113 -10.85 -0.48 -11.24
CA TRP A 113 -10.45 0.14 -12.50
C TRP A 113 -11.38 1.29 -12.93
N SER A 114 -12.29 1.75 -12.08
CA SER A 114 -13.06 2.97 -12.36
C SER A 114 -12.13 4.18 -12.51
N LYS A 115 -12.57 5.19 -13.28
CA LYS A 115 -11.78 6.42 -13.53
C LYS A 115 -11.28 7.07 -12.22
N ARG A 116 -12.06 6.96 -11.14
CA ARG A 116 -11.74 7.52 -9.82
C ARG A 116 -10.54 6.83 -9.17
N TYR A 117 -10.38 5.53 -9.37
CA TYR A 117 -9.36 4.71 -8.69
C TYR A 117 -8.21 4.26 -9.57
N TRP A 118 -8.37 4.45 -10.87
CA TRP A 118 -7.46 4.05 -11.94
C TRP A 118 -5.98 4.18 -11.59
N SER A 119 -5.52 5.39 -11.27
CA SER A 119 -4.09 5.68 -11.12
C SER A 119 -3.45 4.84 -9.99
N LYS A 120 -4.07 4.81 -8.81
CA LYS A 120 -3.55 4.02 -7.68
C LYS A 120 -3.66 2.51 -7.93
N THR A 121 -4.75 2.07 -8.57
CA THR A 121 -4.95 0.66 -8.93
C THR A 121 -3.92 0.18 -9.94
N ALA A 122 -3.64 0.98 -10.98
CA ALA A 122 -2.65 0.69 -12.00
C ALA A 122 -1.27 0.41 -11.40
N VAL A 123 -0.82 1.21 -10.43
CA VAL A 123 0.47 1.02 -9.76
C VAL A 123 0.56 -0.33 -9.03
N ILE A 124 -0.51 -0.72 -8.32
CA ILE A 124 -0.52 -1.99 -7.57
C ILE A 124 -0.57 -3.18 -8.53
N ALA A 125 -1.47 -3.15 -9.52
CA ALA A 125 -1.57 -4.19 -10.53
C ALA A 125 -0.26 -4.37 -11.30
N TYR A 126 0.37 -3.27 -11.71
CA TYR A 126 1.64 -3.30 -12.43
C TYR A 126 2.75 -3.95 -11.60
N ARG A 127 2.83 -3.63 -10.30
CA ARG A 127 3.79 -4.28 -9.39
C ARG A 127 3.55 -5.78 -9.33
N TRP A 128 2.30 -6.22 -9.12
CA TRP A 128 1.99 -7.65 -9.10
C TRP A 128 2.23 -8.34 -10.45
N ALA A 129 2.00 -7.67 -11.57
CA ALA A 129 2.33 -8.18 -12.91
C ALA A 129 3.84 -8.45 -13.07
N LEU A 130 4.68 -7.68 -12.41
CA LEU A 130 6.14 -7.85 -12.38
C LEU A 130 6.64 -8.75 -11.23
N GLY A 131 5.74 -9.31 -10.41
CA GLY A 131 6.10 -10.08 -9.22
C GLY A 131 6.68 -9.24 -8.07
N LEU A 132 6.51 -7.91 -8.12
CA LEU A 132 6.97 -7.00 -7.08
C LEU A 132 5.99 -6.96 -5.91
N ALA A 133 6.52 -7.12 -4.71
CA ALA A 133 5.74 -7.12 -3.47
C ALA A 133 5.14 -5.74 -3.15
N VAL A 134 4.01 -5.73 -2.46
CA VAL A 134 3.32 -4.53 -1.97
C VAL A 134 3.00 -4.73 -0.49
N THR A 135 3.24 -3.73 0.36
CA THR A 135 2.89 -3.81 1.78
C THR A 135 1.39 -4.11 1.96
N PRO A 136 0.98 -5.02 2.87
CA PRO A 136 -0.42 -5.28 3.17
C PRO A 136 -1.21 -3.99 3.54
N PRO A 137 -2.53 -3.96 3.36
CA PRO A 137 -3.34 -2.85 3.85
C PRO A 137 -3.37 -2.87 5.38
N LEU A 138 -3.66 -1.72 5.98
CA LEU A 138 -3.76 -1.53 7.41
C LEU A 138 -5.23 -1.35 7.79
N ILE A 139 -5.72 -2.20 8.70
CA ILE A 139 -7.10 -2.18 9.16
C ILE A 139 -7.18 -1.85 10.64
N ARG A 140 -8.33 -1.35 11.06
CA ARG A 140 -8.64 -1.00 12.46
C ARG A 140 -10.08 -1.33 12.81
N PRO A 141 -10.38 -1.66 14.07
CA PRO A 141 -11.74 -1.69 14.54
C PRO A 141 -12.30 -0.27 14.65
N TRP A 142 -13.58 -0.11 14.36
CA TRP A 142 -14.32 1.14 14.57
C TRP A 142 -15.80 0.84 14.81
N LYS A 143 -16.28 1.08 16.02
CA LYS A 143 -17.70 0.91 16.39
C LYS A 143 -18.29 -0.46 16.04
N GLY A 144 -17.49 -1.52 16.18
CA GLY A 144 -17.90 -2.90 15.85
C GLY A 144 -17.77 -3.27 14.37
N GLU A 145 -17.28 -2.37 13.53
CA GLU A 145 -16.95 -2.60 12.11
C GLU A 145 -15.44 -2.49 11.90
N ILE A 146 -14.98 -2.73 10.67
CA ILE A 146 -13.59 -2.55 10.24
C ILE A 146 -13.45 -1.32 9.36
N VAL A 147 -12.46 -0.49 9.64
CA VAL A 147 -12.01 0.61 8.77
C VAL A 147 -10.67 0.26 8.16
N ILE A 148 -10.50 0.58 6.88
CA ILE A 148 -9.19 0.51 6.21
C ILE A 148 -8.46 1.84 6.45
N ALA A 149 -7.56 1.86 7.43
CA ALA A 149 -6.74 3.02 7.74
C ALA A 149 -5.69 3.31 6.66
N GLY A 150 -5.34 2.30 5.84
CA GLY A 150 -4.35 2.44 4.78
C GLY A 150 -4.39 1.32 3.75
N GLY A 151 -4.02 1.61 2.51
CA GLY A 151 -3.95 0.58 1.45
C GLY A 151 -5.29 0.12 0.90
N MET A 152 -6.34 0.97 0.94
CA MET A 152 -7.69 0.65 0.44
C MET A 152 -7.71 0.06 -0.98
N HIS A 153 -6.88 0.57 -1.90
CA HIS A 153 -6.80 0.03 -3.26
C HIS A 153 -6.28 -1.42 -3.31
N ARG A 154 -5.43 -1.82 -2.36
CA ARG A 154 -4.81 -3.15 -2.32
C ARG A 154 -5.84 -4.21 -1.99
N LEU A 155 -6.69 -3.95 -0.99
CA LEU A 155 -7.80 -4.84 -0.62
C LEU A 155 -8.75 -5.03 -1.80
N HIS A 156 -9.26 -3.93 -2.36
CA HIS A 156 -10.29 -3.99 -3.39
C HIS A 156 -9.76 -4.62 -4.69
N LEU A 157 -8.49 -4.39 -5.02
CA LEU A 157 -7.85 -5.05 -6.15
C LEU A 157 -7.59 -6.54 -5.91
N ALA A 158 -7.11 -6.93 -4.72
CA ALA A 158 -6.94 -8.34 -4.36
C ALA A 158 -8.28 -9.09 -4.43
N ARG A 159 -9.36 -8.49 -3.92
CA ARG A 159 -10.72 -9.02 -4.04
C ARG A 159 -11.17 -9.14 -5.50
N HIS A 160 -10.94 -8.11 -6.32
CA HIS A 160 -11.28 -8.13 -7.74
C HIS A 160 -10.59 -9.28 -8.48
N TYR A 161 -9.33 -9.59 -8.15
CA TYR A 161 -8.60 -10.75 -8.70
C TYR A 161 -8.87 -12.07 -7.97
N GLY A 162 -9.89 -12.13 -7.11
CA GLY A 162 -10.37 -13.39 -6.53
C GLY A 162 -9.54 -13.93 -5.37
N ALA A 163 -8.75 -13.09 -4.69
CA ALA A 163 -8.07 -13.50 -3.47
C ALA A 163 -9.09 -13.99 -2.43
N GLN A 164 -8.87 -15.19 -1.90
CA GLN A 164 -9.75 -15.81 -0.89
C GLN A 164 -9.36 -15.38 0.53
N SER A 165 -8.07 -15.20 0.76
CA SER A 165 -7.49 -14.66 1.98
C SER A 165 -6.40 -13.66 1.63
N MET A 166 -6.08 -12.78 2.57
CA MET A 166 -4.92 -11.91 2.44
C MET A 166 -4.36 -11.50 3.81
N PRO A 167 -3.08 -11.15 3.87
CA PRO A 167 -2.51 -10.52 5.04
C PRO A 167 -3.04 -9.09 5.15
N VAL A 168 -3.18 -8.65 6.40
CA VAL A 168 -3.46 -7.27 6.77
C VAL A 168 -2.57 -6.89 7.95
N LEU A 169 -2.21 -5.61 8.01
CA LEU A 169 -1.58 -5.02 9.18
C LEU A 169 -2.65 -4.59 10.18
N VAL A 170 -2.35 -4.78 11.45
CA VAL A 170 -3.18 -4.40 12.59
C VAL A 170 -2.27 -3.84 13.68
N TRP A 171 -2.72 -2.82 14.41
CA TRP A 171 -2.02 -2.39 15.62
C TRP A 171 -2.19 -3.45 16.72
N ARG A 172 -1.10 -3.77 17.43
CA ARG A 172 -1.09 -4.86 18.41
C ARG A 172 -2.10 -4.66 19.54
N ASP A 173 -2.32 -3.43 19.98
CA ASP A 173 -3.30 -3.07 21.00
C ASP A 173 -4.76 -3.18 20.51
N GLU A 174 -4.97 -3.15 19.20
CA GLU A 174 -6.29 -3.33 18.56
C GLU A 174 -6.58 -4.78 18.14
N LEU A 175 -5.59 -5.67 18.23
CA LEU A 175 -5.68 -7.04 17.70
C LEU A 175 -6.86 -7.83 18.28
N GLU A 176 -7.08 -7.75 19.59
CA GLU A 176 -8.17 -8.49 20.25
C GLU A 176 -9.54 -8.07 19.71
N GLU A 177 -9.73 -6.76 19.47
CA GLU A 177 -10.98 -6.26 18.92
C GLU A 177 -11.13 -6.61 17.44
N VAL A 178 -10.05 -6.59 16.66
CA VAL A 178 -10.07 -7.07 15.27
C VAL A 178 -10.46 -8.54 15.21
N VAL A 179 -9.90 -9.41 16.05
CA VAL A 179 -10.25 -10.84 16.10
C VAL A 179 -11.71 -11.03 16.55
N ARG A 180 -12.23 -10.19 17.44
CA ARG A 180 -13.65 -10.22 17.82
C ARG A 180 -14.59 -9.92 16.65
N ILE A 181 -14.21 -9.02 15.76
CA ILE A 181 -15.01 -8.63 14.58
C ILE A 181 -14.78 -9.62 13.42
N LEU A 182 -13.54 -10.11 13.28
CA LEU A 182 -13.09 -11.06 12.26
C LEU A 182 -12.63 -12.37 12.93
N PRO A 183 -13.54 -13.22 13.43
CA PRO A 183 -13.20 -14.43 14.17
C PRO A 183 -12.32 -15.43 13.42
N SER A 184 -12.26 -15.38 12.08
CA SER A 184 -11.36 -16.27 11.32
C SER A 184 -9.96 -15.70 11.12
N ALA A 185 -9.67 -14.50 11.63
CA ALA A 185 -8.35 -13.89 11.58
C ALA A 185 -7.34 -14.74 12.36
N ARG A 186 -6.17 -14.97 11.75
CA ARG A 186 -5.12 -15.82 12.33
C ARG A 186 -3.74 -15.24 12.07
N ALA A 187 -2.76 -15.65 12.88
CA ALA A 187 -1.36 -15.38 12.55
C ALA A 187 -1.04 -15.95 11.14
N PRO A 188 -0.21 -15.25 10.35
CA PRO A 188 0.16 -15.68 9.00
C PRO A 188 0.93 -17.01 8.99
#